data_AF-A0A1C4RF62-F1
#
_entry.id   AF-A0A1C4RF62-F1
#
_cell.length_a   1.000
_cell.length_b   1.000
_cell.length_c   1.000
_cell.angle_alpha   90.00
_cell.angle_beta   90.00
_cell.angle_gamma   90.00
#
_symmetry.space_group_name_H-M   'P 1'
#
loop_
_entity.id
_entity.type
_entity.pdbx_description
1 polymer ?
#
loop_
_entity_poly.entity_id
_entity_poly.type
_entity_poly.pdbx_seq_one_letter_code
_entity_poly.pdbx_strand_id
1 'polypeptide(L)'
;MTEPADFGMGDDVYQPDDSEIREDAGPLEPEDTLVDRGLDDVLDEGYSPPERPLVVNDTGTTAEEQRDGESLDVRLRRETPDQGPSAGDGLGDSSDTDGELYDDEVGDRRSGRLIGPGEGAHLQDEGVTALDVGIDGGAASAEEAAVHVVPDREEDTFD
;
A
#
# COMPACT_ATOMS: atom_id res chain seq x y z
N MET A 1 47.07 -49.45 7.85
CA MET A 1 46.16 -48.48 8.49
C MET A 1 46.25 -47.22 7.66
N THR A 2 45.20 -46.94 6.90
CA THR A 2 45.07 -45.78 6.02
C THR A 2 44.50 -44.65 6.85
N GLU A 3 45.22 -43.54 6.97
CA GLU A 3 44.68 -42.31 7.56
C GLU A 3 43.65 -41.73 6.57
N PRO A 4 42.41 -41.43 7.01
CA PRO A 4 41.51 -40.66 6.17
C PRO A 4 42.05 -39.23 6.09
N ALA A 5 42.43 -38.80 4.89
CA ALA A 5 42.66 -37.39 4.61
C ALA A 5 41.33 -36.65 4.81
N ASP A 6 41.28 -35.82 5.84
CA ASP A 6 40.20 -34.87 6.08
C ASP A 6 40.38 -33.73 5.08
N PHE A 7 39.79 -33.91 3.89
CA PHE A 7 39.63 -32.82 2.94
C PHE A 7 38.49 -31.97 3.47
N GLY A 8 38.84 -30.92 4.22
CA GLY A 8 37.91 -29.87 4.65
C GLY A 8 37.00 -29.52 3.48
N MET A 9 35.71 -29.60 3.71
CA MET A 9 34.74 -29.39 2.65
C MET A 9 34.88 -27.93 2.19
N GLY A 10 34.64 -27.66 0.90
CA GLY A 10 34.91 -26.34 0.32
C GLY A 10 34.09 -25.20 0.96
N ASP A 11 33.10 -25.54 1.79
CA ASP A 11 32.33 -24.64 2.63
C ASP A 11 33.05 -24.20 3.91
N ASP A 12 34.08 -24.92 4.37
CA ASP A 12 34.84 -24.60 5.60
C ASP A 12 35.94 -23.54 5.37
N VAL A 13 36.35 -23.31 4.12
CA VAL A 13 37.50 -22.45 3.79
C VAL A 13 37.16 -20.95 3.77
N TYR A 14 35.88 -20.61 3.64
CA TYR A 14 35.39 -19.23 3.58
C TYR A 14 34.37 -18.91 4.67
N GLN A 15 34.19 -19.79 5.65
CA GLN A 15 33.39 -19.46 6.81
C GLN A 15 34.23 -18.59 7.75
N PRO A 16 33.78 -17.36 8.07
CA PRO A 16 34.42 -16.59 9.11
C PRO A 16 34.36 -17.39 10.40
N ASP A 17 35.50 -17.55 11.06
CA ASP A 17 35.52 -18.22 12.36
C ASP A 17 34.89 -17.29 13.43
N ASP A 18 34.45 -17.86 14.57
CA ASP A 18 33.81 -17.12 15.67
C ASP A 18 34.70 -15.99 16.26
N SER A 19 35.95 -15.83 15.79
CA SER A 19 36.82 -14.73 16.15
C SER A 19 36.72 -13.50 15.24
N GLU A 20 36.27 -13.65 13.99
CA GLU A 20 36.14 -12.57 12.99
C GLU A 20 34.81 -11.79 13.08
N ILE A 21 33.79 -12.31 13.78
CA ILE A 21 32.44 -11.72 13.84
C ILE A 21 32.26 -10.79 15.06
N ARG A 22 33.28 -10.64 15.91
CA ARG A 22 33.12 -10.02 17.25
C ARG A 22 32.88 -8.52 17.24
N GLU A 23 33.32 -7.83 16.19
CA GLU A 23 33.29 -6.38 16.08
C GLU A 23 31.88 -5.84 15.74
N ASP A 24 31.00 -6.66 15.15
CA ASP A 24 29.64 -6.28 14.73
C ASP A 24 28.54 -7.02 15.55
N ALA A 25 28.88 -7.48 16.75
CA ALA A 25 27.95 -8.20 17.61
C ALA A 25 27.15 -7.28 18.56
N GLY A 26 27.46 -5.97 18.56
CA GLY A 26 26.85 -4.96 19.42
C GLY A 26 25.78 -4.12 18.72
N PRO A 27 25.09 -3.22 19.46
CA PRO A 27 24.26 -2.19 18.85
C PRO A 27 25.12 -1.24 17.99
N LEU A 28 24.61 -0.84 16.81
CA LEU A 28 25.33 0.01 15.87
C LEU A 28 25.67 1.38 16.48
N GLU A 29 26.94 1.80 16.34
CA GLU A 29 27.41 3.09 16.86
C GLU A 29 26.99 4.27 15.94
N PRO A 30 27.10 5.53 16.41
CA PRO A 30 26.83 6.71 15.59
C PRO A 30 27.82 6.87 14.43
N GLU A 31 28.97 6.19 14.45
CA GLU A 31 29.89 6.12 13.32
C GLU A 31 29.45 5.11 12.25
N ASP A 32 28.67 4.09 12.63
CA ASP A 32 28.10 3.08 11.74
C ASP A 32 26.72 3.49 11.18
N THR A 33 26.09 4.51 11.77
CA THR A 33 24.78 5.03 11.36
C THR A 33 24.82 6.53 11.14
N LEU A 34 23.82 7.10 10.46
CA LEU A 34 23.69 8.56 10.34
C LEU A 34 22.87 9.16 11.49
N VAL A 35 22.71 8.42 12.60
CA VAL A 35 21.81 8.77 13.70
C VAL A 35 22.63 9.03 14.96
N ASP A 36 22.86 10.31 15.24
CA ASP A 36 23.48 10.77 16.47
C ASP A 36 22.41 11.17 17.50
N ARG A 37 22.37 10.46 18.64
CA ARG A 37 21.48 10.75 19.77
C ARG A 37 22.15 11.55 20.88
N GLY A 38 23.38 12.02 20.67
CA GLY A 38 24.14 12.84 21.61
C GLY A 38 24.75 12.07 22.77
N LEU A 39 25.00 10.76 22.58
CA LEU A 39 25.65 9.88 23.54
C LEU A 39 27.02 9.45 22.99
N ASP A 40 28.01 9.35 23.88
CA ASP A 40 29.35 8.87 23.51
C ASP A 40 29.34 7.35 23.24
N ASP A 41 28.49 6.58 23.92
CA ASP A 41 28.27 5.15 23.70
C ASP A 41 26.76 4.86 23.64
N VAL A 42 26.31 4.08 22.65
CA VAL A 42 24.91 3.66 22.51
C VAL A 42 24.42 2.80 23.68
N LEU A 43 25.32 2.17 24.43
CA LEU A 43 25.03 1.42 25.64
C LEU A 43 24.67 2.30 26.84
N ASP A 44 24.97 3.61 26.78
CA ASP A 44 24.61 4.56 27.83
C ASP A 44 23.14 5.02 27.76
N GLU A 45 22.42 4.68 26.68
CA GLU A 45 21.00 5.01 26.52
C GLU A 45 20.14 4.21 27.54
N GLY A 46 19.46 4.93 28.42
CA GLY A 46 18.51 4.32 29.36
C GLY A 46 17.18 3.97 28.68
N TYR A 47 16.73 2.72 28.80
CA TYR A 47 15.36 2.36 28.44
C TYR A 47 14.39 2.84 29.53
N SER A 48 13.41 3.68 29.16
CA SER A 48 12.28 4.05 30.02
C SER A 48 11.07 3.18 29.66
N PRO A 49 10.71 2.16 30.47
CA PRO A 49 9.55 1.34 30.20
C PRO A 49 8.26 2.18 30.22
N PRO A 50 7.20 1.76 29.50
CA PRO A 50 5.91 2.43 29.57
C PRO A 50 5.39 2.43 31.01
N GLU A 51 4.81 3.56 31.45
CA GLU A 51 4.26 3.75 32.81
C GLU A 51 3.07 2.84 33.13
N ARG A 52 2.58 2.10 32.14
CA ARG A 52 1.42 1.22 32.25
C ARG A 52 1.57 0.02 31.33
N PRO A 53 1.06 -1.15 31.75
CA PRO A 53 1.12 -2.35 30.94
C PRO A 53 0.36 -2.14 29.62
N LEU A 54 1.02 -2.50 28.52
CA LEU A 54 0.46 -2.43 27.18
C LEU A 54 -0.35 -3.71 26.92
N VAL A 55 -1.56 -3.58 26.35
CA VAL A 55 -2.32 -4.70 25.76
C VAL A 55 -2.76 -5.79 26.77
N VAL A 56 -2.48 -5.64 28.07
CA VAL A 56 -2.84 -6.66 29.09
C VAL A 56 -4.34 -6.89 29.26
N ASN A 57 -5.16 -5.92 28.86
CA ASN A 57 -6.63 -6.03 28.88
C ASN A 57 -7.19 -6.26 27.47
N ASP A 58 -6.34 -6.62 26.52
CA ASP A 58 -6.74 -6.87 25.14
C ASP A 58 -7.12 -8.35 24.94
N THR A 59 -7.90 -8.63 23.90
CA THR A 59 -8.31 -9.98 23.52
C THR A 59 -7.13 -10.75 22.93
N GLY A 60 -6.99 -12.03 23.30
CA GLY A 60 -5.91 -12.91 22.81
C GLY A 60 -4.74 -13.04 23.77
N THR A 61 -4.88 -12.53 25.01
CA THR A 61 -3.89 -12.69 26.08
C THR A 61 -4.02 -14.05 26.78
N THR A 62 -5.16 -14.74 26.63
CA THR A 62 -5.39 -16.09 27.17
C THR A 62 -5.42 -17.17 26.08
N ALA A 63 -5.11 -18.41 26.46
CA ALA A 63 -5.13 -19.56 25.54
C ALA A 63 -6.53 -19.93 25.03
N GLU A 64 -7.59 -19.51 25.71
CA GLU A 64 -8.97 -19.65 25.24
C GLU A 64 -9.25 -18.63 24.13
N GLU A 65 -8.97 -17.36 24.38
CA GLU A 65 -9.17 -16.30 23.39
C GLU A 65 -8.33 -16.49 22.12
N GLN A 66 -7.13 -17.04 22.21
CA GLN A 66 -6.34 -17.36 21.00
C GLN A 66 -6.97 -18.47 20.15
N ARG A 67 -7.72 -19.39 20.78
CA ARG A 67 -8.44 -20.46 20.06
C ARG A 67 -9.73 -19.94 19.45
N ASP A 68 -10.46 -19.11 20.18
CA ASP A 68 -11.74 -18.57 19.72
C ASP A 68 -11.57 -17.39 18.76
N GLY A 69 -10.45 -16.66 18.88
CA GLY A 69 -10.16 -15.45 18.12
C GLY A 69 -10.95 -14.23 18.59
N GLU A 70 -10.60 -13.08 18.04
CA GLU A 70 -11.34 -11.84 18.27
C GLU A 70 -12.61 -11.79 17.42
N SER A 71 -13.73 -11.34 18.00
CA SER A 71 -14.98 -11.18 17.25
C SER A 71 -14.92 -10.04 16.24
N LEU A 72 -15.70 -10.15 15.16
CA LEU A 72 -15.78 -9.12 14.13
C LEU A 72 -16.19 -7.75 14.70
N ASP A 73 -17.16 -7.72 15.63
CA ASP A 73 -17.61 -6.48 16.25
C ASP A 73 -16.51 -5.76 17.04
N VAL A 74 -15.59 -6.50 17.66
CA VAL A 74 -14.47 -5.87 18.39
C VAL A 74 -13.46 -5.31 17.38
N ARG A 75 -13.16 -6.04 16.30
CA ARG A 75 -12.30 -5.56 15.21
C ARG A 75 -12.84 -4.29 14.56
N LEU A 76 -14.12 -4.27 14.23
CA LEU A 76 -14.79 -3.12 13.62
C LEU A 76 -14.79 -1.89 14.54
N ARG A 77 -14.89 -2.06 15.87
CA ARG A 77 -14.82 -0.92 16.81
C ARG A 77 -13.45 -0.28 16.90
N ARG A 78 -12.38 -0.98 16.50
CA ARG A 78 -11.00 -0.46 16.46
C ARG A 78 -10.64 0.13 15.12
N GLU A 79 -11.35 -0.25 14.06
CA GLU A 79 -11.13 0.24 12.73
C GLU A 79 -11.26 1.78 12.71
N THR A 80 -10.25 2.42 12.12
CA THR A 80 -10.28 3.86 11.84
C THR A 80 -10.47 4.00 10.34
N PRO A 81 -11.32 4.92 9.85
CA PRO A 81 -11.47 5.14 8.41
C PRO A 81 -10.12 5.44 7.78
N ASP A 82 -9.88 4.84 6.62
CA ASP A 82 -8.73 5.20 5.79
C ASP A 82 -8.81 6.69 5.44
N GLN A 83 -7.67 7.37 5.51
CA GLN A 83 -7.57 8.74 5.02
C GLN A 83 -7.65 8.67 3.50
N GLY A 84 -8.61 9.40 2.92
CA GLY A 84 -8.69 9.54 1.47
C GLY A 84 -7.40 10.15 0.90
N PRO A 85 -7.17 10.00 -0.42
CA PRO A 85 -6.03 10.63 -1.07
C PRO A 85 -6.05 12.14 -0.79
N SER A 86 -4.85 12.71 -0.63
CA SER A 86 -4.66 14.16 -0.59
C SER A 86 -5.33 14.78 -1.82
N ALA A 87 -6.01 15.92 -1.64
CA ALA A 87 -6.69 16.62 -2.73
C ALA A 87 -5.75 17.13 -3.83
N GLY A 88 -4.43 16.95 -3.67
CA GLY A 88 -3.41 17.42 -4.61
C GLY A 88 -3.44 18.94 -4.76
N ASP A 89 -2.80 19.43 -5.82
CA ASP A 89 -2.91 20.82 -6.26
C ASP A 89 -4.08 21.06 -7.24
N GLY A 90 -4.78 19.99 -7.60
CA GLY A 90 -5.91 20.01 -8.54
C GLY A 90 -5.51 20.20 -10.00
N LEU A 91 -4.23 20.03 -10.35
CA LEU A 91 -3.74 20.29 -11.70
C LEU A 91 -3.48 19.02 -12.53
N GLY A 92 -3.22 17.87 -11.90
CA GLY A 92 -2.82 16.66 -12.62
C GLY A 92 -3.20 15.33 -11.97
N ASP A 93 -2.86 14.25 -12.67
CA ASP A 93 -3.28 12.87 -12.35
C ASP A 93 -2.58 12.24 -11.14
N SER A 94 -1.52 12.88 -10.64
CA SER A 94 -0.74 12.42 -9.49
C SER A 94 -0.45 13.57 -8.54
N SER A 95 -0.62 13.32 -7.23
CA SER A 95 -0.39 14.31 -6.17
C SER A 95 1.00 14.22 -5.53
N ASP A 96 1.71 13.10 -5.71
CA ASP A 96 3.00 12.83 -5.06
C ASP A 96 4.19 12.78 -6.05
N THR A 97 3.95 13.15 -7.32
CA THR A 97 4.97 13.18 -8.38
C THR A 97 4.75 14.40 -9.30
N ASP A 98 5.64 14.60 -10.27
CA ASP A 98 5.50 15.62 -11.32
C ASP A 98 4.40 15.25 -12.35
N GLY A 99 3.24 14.75 -11.89
CA GLY A 99 2.18 14.16 -12.72
C GLY A 99 1.77 15.00 -13.93
N GLU A 100 1.08 14.36 -14.88
CA GLU A 100 0.65 15.05 -16.09
C GLU A 100 -0.55 15.96 -15.80
N LEU A 101 -0.56 17.15 -16.42
CA LEU A 101 -1.67 18.08 -16.27
C LEU A 101 -2.93 17.52 -16.91
N TYR A 102 -4.08 17.75 -16.28
CA TYR A 102 -5.36 17.47 -16.91
C TYR A 102 -5.54 18.36 -18.14
N ASP A 103 -5.79 17.73 -19.29
CA ASP A 103 -6.18 18.38 -20.54
C ASP A 103 -7.62 18.01 -20.90
N ASP A 104 -8.05 18.39 -22.11
CA ASP A 104 -9.39 18.08 -22.60
C ASP A 104 -9.58 16.62 -23.05
N GLU A 105 -8.59 15.74 -22.82
CA GLU A 105 -8.66 14.31 -23.11
C GLU A 105 -9.05 13.49 -21.87
N VAL A 106 -9.07 14.10 -20.67
CA VAL A 106 -9.40 13.44 -19.39
C VAL A 106 -10.72 13.98 -18.82
N GLY A 107 -11.58 13.08 -18.33
CA GLY A 107 -12.86 13.44 -17.73
C GLY A 107 -12.86 13.34 -16.21
N ASP A 108 -13.32 14.38 -15.50
CA ASP A 108 -13.47 14.35 -14.04
C ASP A 108 -14.74 13.63 -13.57
N ARG A 109 -15.72 13.52 -14.47
CA ARG A 109 -17.00 12.89 -14.16
C ARG A 109 -16.99 11.46 -14.66
N ARG A 110 -17.11 10.52 -13.73
CA ARG A 110 -17.34 9.11 -14.04
C ARG A 110 -18.59 8.89 -14.91
N SER A 111 -18.50 7.96 -15.85
CA SER A 111 -19.65 7.43 -16.61
C SER A 111 -20.58 6.59 -15.73
N GLY A 112 -21.88 6.68 -15.98
CA GLY A 112 -22.87 5.79 -15.37
C GLY A 112 -22.98 4.45 -16.09
N ARG A 113 -24.10 3.75 -15.85
CA ARG A 113 -24.39 2.47 -16.50
C ARG A 113 -24.56 2.67 -18.01
N LEU A 114 -23.76 1.95 -18.80
CA LEU A 114 -23.83 1.96 -20.26
C LEU A 114 -24.75 0.83 -20.79
N ILE A 115 -25.75 1.19 -21.60
CA ILE A 115 -26.68 0.25 -22.23
C ILE A 115 -26.50 0.30 -23.75
N GLY A 116 -26.23 -0.85 -24.37
CA GLY A 116 -26.17 -0.96 -25.82
C GLY A 116 -27.55 -0.75 -26.48
N PRO A 117 -27.63 -0.17 -27.68
CA PRO A 117 -28.90 -0.08 -28.39
C PRO A 117 -29.37 -1.48 -28.80
N GLY A 118 -30.59 -1.84 -28.38
CA GLY A 118 -31.27 -3.04 -28.86
C GLY A 118 -30.98 -4.33 -28.11
N GLU A 119 -31.31 -4.39 -26.81
CA GLU A 119 -31.64 -5.67 -26.15
C GLU A 119 -32.91 -6.26 -26.81
N GLY A 120 -32.77 -6.81 -28.03
CA GLY A 120 -33.87 -7.30 -28.86
C GLY A 120 -33.66 -7.07 -30.36
N ALA A 121 -34.35 -7.84 -31.20
CA ALA A 121 -34.18 -7.89 -32.66
C ALA A 121 -34.65 -6.62 -33.40
N HIS A 122 -34.02 -5.47 -33.14
CA HIS A 122 -34.23 -4.22 -33.86
C HIS A 122 -32.95 -3.76 -34.55
N LEU A 123 -33.13 -2.99 -35.63
CA LEU A 123 -32.05 -2.45 -36.44
C LEU A 123 -31.14 -1.61 -35.55
N GLN A 124 -29.84 -1.92 -35.59
CA GLN A 124 -28.82 -1.19 -34.86
C GLN A 124 -28.65 0.19 -35.52
N ASP A 125 -28.57 1.24 -34.71
CA ASP A 125 -28.24 2.58 -35.20
C ASP A 125 -26.73 2.60 -35.48
N GLU A 126 -26.36 2.78 -36.75
CA GLU A 126 -24.98 2.72 -37.23
C GLU A 126 -24.20 3.95 -36.71
N GLY A 127 -23.70 3.87 -35.48
CA GLY A 127 -22.90 4.93 -34.86
C GLY A 127 -23.00 5.05 -33.34
N VAL A 128 -24.00 4.43 -32.71
CA VAL A 128 -24.14 4.44 -31.24
C VAL A 128 -23.83 3.07 -30.69
N THR A 129 -22.76 2.95 -29.90
CA THR A 129 -22.36 1.66 -29.30
C THR A 129 -23.00 1.45 -27.93
N ALA A 130 -23.19 2.52 -27.14
CA ALA A 130 -23.84 2.47 -25.83
C ALA A 130 -24.35 3.85 -25.37
N LEU A 131 -25.32 3.85 -24.46
CA LEU A 131 -25.93 5.04 -23.85
C LEU A 131 -25.72 5.02 -22.33
N ASP A 132 -25.23 6.13 -21.77
CA ASP A 132 -25.13 6.32 -20.32
C ASP A 132 -26.51 6.67 -19.74
N VAL A 133 -27.05 5.82 -18.86
CA VAL A 133 -28.33 6.02 -18.17
C VAL A 133 -28.18 6.43 -16.70
N GLY A 134 -26.97 6.81 -16.28
CA GLY A 134 -26.67 7.32 -14.93
C GLY A 134 -26.19 6.26 -13.94
N ILE A 135 -25.79 6.73 -12.76
CA ILE A 135 -25.22 5.91 -11.68
C ILE A 135 -26.33 5.16 -10.94
N ASP A 136 -26.26 3.82 -10.93
CA ASP A 136 -27.19 2.98 -10.16
C ASP A 136 -26.62 2.66 -8.77
N GLY A 137 -26.79 3.60 -7.84
CA GLY A 137 -26.92 3.32 -6.40
C GLY A 137 -25.76 2.66 -5.63
N GLY A 138 -24.60 2.41 -6.23
CA GLY A 138 -23.37 2.07 -5.49
C GLY A 138 -22.77 0.68 -5.67
N ALA A 139 -23.19 -0.12 -6.66
CA ALA A 139 -22.57 -1.40 -6.99
C ALA A 139 -21.84 -1.36 -8.34
N ALA A 140 -21.11 -0.28 -8.58
CA ALA A 140 -20.25 -0.18 -9.74
C ALA A 140 -19.15 -1.23 -9.70
N SER A 141 -18.93 -1.95 -10.80
CA SER A 141 -17.71 -2.75 -10.93
C SER A 141 -16.48 -1.83 -10.95
N ALA A 142 -15.30 -2.38 -10.63
CA ALA A 142 -14.05 -1.63 -10.74
C ALA A 142 -13.83 -1.06 -12.15
N GLU A 143 -14.28 -1.79 -13.18
CA GLU A 143 -14.20 -1.38 -14.59
C GLU A 143 -15.13 -0.19 -14.88
N GLU A 144 -16.36 -0.21 -14.36
CA GLU A 144 -17.31 0.89 -14.53
C GLU A 144 -16.88 2.14 -13.74
N ALA A 145 -16.19 1.96 -12.62
CA ALA A 145 -15.57 3.04 -11.84
C ALA A 145 -14.37 3.69 -12.54
N ALA A 146 -13.72 2.96 -13.47
CA ALA A 146 -12.57 3.46 -14.20
C ALA A 146 -12.94 4.33 -15.42
N VAL A 147 -14.17 4.24 -15.94
CA VAL A 147 -14.59 4.97 -17.16
C VAL A 147 -15.10 6.38 -16.81
N HIS A 148 -14.57 7.39 -17.51
CA HIS A 148 -14.91 8.80 -17.32
C HIS A 148 -15.43 9.43 -18.62
N VAL A 149 -16.26 10.46 -18.49
CA VAL A 149 -16.78 11.22 -19.62
C VAL A 149 -15.89 12.42 -19.90
N VAL A 150 -15.28 12.41 -21.07
CA VAL A 150 -14.52 13.53 -21.64
C VAL A 150 -15.52 14.47 -22.32
N PRO A 151 -15.52 15.78 -22.01
CA PRO A 151 -16.38 16.74 -22.69
C PRO A 151 -15.98 16.90 -24.16
N ASP A 152 -16.94 17.19 -25.03
CA ASP A 152 -16.62 17.54 -26.42
C ASP A 152 -15.76 18.81 -26.43
N ARG A 153 -14.67 18.78 -27.20
CA ARG A 153 -13.81 19.95 -27.40
C ARG A 153 -14.67 21.08 -27.96
N GLU A 154 -14.71 22.22 -27.27
CA GLU A 154 -15.30 23.42 -27.85
C GLU A 154 -14.48 23.74 -29.11
N GLU A 155 -15.10 23.63 -30.29
CA GLU A 155 -14.45 24.04 -31.52
C GLU A 155 -14.13 25.53 -31.38
N ASP A 156 -12.85 25.87 -31.21
CA ASP A 156 -12.35 27.24 -31.21
C ASP A 156 -12.83 27.91 -32.50
N THR A 157 -13.94 28.63 -32.39
CA THR A 157 -14.46 29.48 -33.46
C THR A 157 -13.55 30.71 -33.48
N PHE A 158 -12.48 30.62 -34.26
CA PHE A 158 -11.66 31.79 -34.59
C PHE A 158 -12.53 32.80 -35.36
N ASP A 159 -12.81 33.96 -34.74
CA ASP A 159 -13.41 35.15 -35.38
C ASP A 159 -12.40 35.86 -36.30
#